data_AF-T1EL78-F1
#
_entry.id   AF-T1EL78-F1
#
_cell.length_a   1.000
_cell.length_b   1.000
_cell.length_c   1.000
_cell.angle_alpha   90.00
_cell.angle_beta   90.00
_cell.angle_gamma   90.00
#
_symmetry.space_group_name_H-M   'P 1'
#
loop_
_entity.id
_entity.type
_entity.pdbx_description
1 polymer ?
#
loop_
_entity_poly.entity_id
_entity_poly.type
_entity_poly.pdbx_seq_one_letter_code
_entity_poly.pdbx_strand_id
1 'polypeptide(L)' 'SQQQYRQSRDERRRQRRASDRYKAAHASRERLRVEAFNSAFNNLRLLLPTLPPDKKLSKIEVLRLAICYISYLGHVLE' A
#
# COMPACT_ATOMS: atom_id res chain seq x y z
N SER A 1 -43.49 -3.22 -4.12
CA SER A 1 -42.94 -1.86 -3.85
C SER A 1 -41.45 -1.80 -4.16
N GLN A 2 -40.95 -0.76 -4.86
CA GLN A 2 -39.53 -0.66 -5.27
C GLN A 2 -38.53 -0.72 -4.09
N GLN A 3 -38.97 -0.28 -2.91
CA GLN A 3 -38.17 -0.23 -1.69
C GLN A 3 -37.83 -1.64 -1.15
N GLN A 4 -38.78 -2.56 -1.19
CA GLN A 4 -38.57 -3.96 -0.79
C GLN A 4 -37.59 -4.69 -1.74
N TYR A 5 -37.62 -4.37 -3.03
CA TYR A 5 -36.66 -4.92 -4.00
C TYR A 5 -35.23 -4.46 -3.74
N ARG A 6 -35.03 -3.17 -3.41
CA ARG A 6 -33.72 -2.62 -3.02
C ARG A 6 -33.19 -3.31 -1.76
N GLN A 7 -34.03 -3.44 -0.73
CA GLN A 7 -33.70 -4.15 0.52
C GLN A 7 -33.25 -5.60 0.25
N SER A 8 -33.98 -6.34 -0.59
CA SER A 8 -33.62 -7.72 -0.96
C SER A 8 -32.30 -7.84 -1.76
N ARG A 9 -31.93 -6.84 -2.55
CA ARG A 9 -30.63 -6.83 -3.26
C ARG A 9 -29.47 -6.54 -2.31
N ASP A 10 -29.65 -5.60 -1.39
CA ASP A 10 -28.61 -5.24 -0.44
C ASP A 10 -28.33 -6.38 0.54
N GLU A 11 -29.36 -7.10 0.96
CA GLU A 11 -29.21 -8.29 1.81
C GLU A 11 -28.42 -9.40 1.11
N ARG A 12 -28.72 -9.68 -0.17
CA ARG A 12 -27.94 -10.62 -0.99
C ARG A 12 -26.48 -10.21 -1.15
N ARG A 13 -26.21 -8.91 -1.28
CA ARG A 13 -24.84 -8.37 -1.31
C ARG A 13 -24.14 -8.57 0.03
N ARG A 14 -24.82 -8.30 1.15
CA ARG A 14 -24.28 -8.52 2.50
C ARG A 14 -23.94 -10.00 2.72
N GLN A 15 -24.84 -10.92 2.40
CA GLN A 15 -24.60 -12.37 2.52
C GLN A 15 -23.39 -12.82 1.69
N ARG A 16 -23.29 -12.36 0.43
CA ARG A 16 -22.11 -12.64 -0.42
C ARG A 16 -20.81 -12.11 0.21
N ARG A 17 -20.83 -10.89 0.76
CA ARG A 17 -19.66 -10.28 1.42
C ARG A 17 -19.29 -10.98 2.73
N ALA A 18 -20.28 -11.55 3.42
CA ALA A 18 -20.09 -12.27 4.67
C ALA A 18 -19.51 -13.68 4.46
N SER A 19 -19.67 -14.26 3.27
CA SER A 19 -19.11 -15.57 2.92
C SER A 19 -17.59 -15.59 3.06
N ASP A 20 -17.06 -16.67 3.63
CA ASP A 20 -15.62 -16.85 3.83
C ASP A 20 -14.84 -16.85 2.52
N ARG A 21 -15.42 -17.39 1.44
CA ARG A 21 -14.82 -17.34 0.11
C ARG A 21 -14.62 -15.90 -0.38
N TYR A 22 -15.58 -15.02 -0.13
CA TYR A 22 -15.45 -13.60 -0.47
C TYR A 22 -14.39 -12.95 0.40
N LYS A 23 -14.44 -13.13 1.72
CA LYS A 23 -13.46 -12.57 2.66
C LYS A 23 -12.04 -13.00 2.31
N ALA A 24 -11.81 -14.29 2.07
CA ALA A 24 -10.51 -14.84 1.69
C ALA A 24 -9.99 -14.25 0.36
N ALA A 25 -10.85 -14.18 -0.66
CA ALA A 25 -10.49 -13.57 -1.95
C ALA A 25 -10.17 -12.07 -1.83
N HIS A 26 -10.84 -11.35 -0.93
CA HIS A 26 -10.54 -9.94 -0.65
C HIS A 26 -9.25 -9.76 0.14
N ALA A 27 -9.03 -10.57 1.18
CA ALA A 27 -7.81 -10.56 1.97
C ALA A 27 -6.57 -10.90 1.11
N SER A 28 -6.68 -11.89 0.24
CA SER A 28 -5.61 -12.26 -0.71
C SER A 28 -5.27 -11.11 -1.66
N ARG A 29 -6.29 -10.44 -2.22
CA ARG A 29 -6.10 -9.28 -3.09
C ARG A 29 -5.41 -8.12 -2.37
N GLU A 30 -5.83 -7.82 -1.14
CA GLU A 30 -5.22 -6.75 -0.36
C GLU A 30 -3.79 -7.09 0.05
N ARG A 31 -3.51 -8.36 0.37
CA ARG A 31 -2.15 -8.83 0.64
C ARG A 31 -1.24 -8.60 -0.57
N LEU A 32 -1.65 -8.99 -1.77
CA LEU A 32 -0.88 -8.76 -3.00
C LEU A 32 -0.65 -7.26 -3.27
N ARG A 33 -1.67 -6.42 -3.01
CA ARG A 33 -1.54 -4.96 -3.14
C ARG A 33 -0.48 -4.40 -2.18
N VAL A 34 -0.49 -4.85 -0.94
CA VAL A 34 0.46 -4.43 0.10
C VAL A 34 1.87 -4.97 -0.18
N GLU A 35 2.00 -6.20 -0.66
CA GLU A 35 3.28 -6.79 -1.10
C GLU A 35 3.89 -5.97 -2.24
N ALA A 36 3.10 -5.63 -3.27
CA ALA A 36 3.55 -4.78 -4.37
C ALA A 36 3.99 -3.39 -3.88
N PHE A 37 3.22 -2.77 -2.97
CA PHE A 37 3.60 -1.51 -2.35
C PHE A 37 4.93 -1.62 -1.59
N ASN A 38 5.09 -2.65 -0.76
CA ASN A 38 6.30 -2.84 0.04
C ASN A 38 7.52 -3.15 -0.85
N SER A 39 7.35 -3.85 -1.98
CA SER A 39 8.41 -4.08 -2.96
C SER A 39 8.89 -2.75 -3.57
N ALA A 40 7.97 -1.90 -4.05
CA ALA A 40 8.32 -0.57 -4.54
C ALA A 40 8.99 0.30 -3.46
N PHE A 41 8.51 0.20 -2.22
CA PHE A 41 9.07 0.92 -1.08
C PHE A 41 10.50 0.48 -0.73
N ASN A 42 10.77 -0.83 -0.81
CA ASN A 42 12.11 -1.37 -0.63
C ASN A 42 13.06 -0.94 -1.76
N ASN A 43 12.58 -0.91 -3.00
CA ASN A 43 13.39 -0.40 -4.12
C ASN A 43 13.78 1.06 -3.92
N LEU A 44 12.84 1.91 -3.46
CA LEU A 44 13.17 3.30 -3.10
C LEU A 44 14.24 3.35 -2.03
N ARG A 45 14.09 2.57 -0.96
CA ARG A 45 15.05 2.52 0.16
C ARG A 45 16.47 2.14 -0.29
N LEU A 46 16.61 1.20 -1.22
CA LEU A 46 17.92 0.76 -1.73
C LEU A 46 18.68 1.87 -2.49
N LEU A 47 17.97 2.89 -2.98
CA LEU A 47 18.57 4.04 -3.66
C LEU A 47 19.02 5.13 -2.69
N LEU A 48 18.64 5.05 -1.41
CA LEU A 48 18.93 6.10 -0.44
C LEU A 48 20.29 5.90 0.23
N PRO A 49 21.09 6.96 0.37
CA PRO A 49 22.36 6.87 1.08
C PRO A 49 22.13 6.72 2.59
N THR A 50 22.64 5.63 3.19
CA THR A 50 22.61 5.42 4.65
C THR A 50 23.95 4.92 5.19
N LEU A 51 24.27 5.28 6.43
CA LEU A 51 25.39 4.74 7.20
C LEU A 51 24.88 4.13 8.51
N PRO A 52 25.09 2.82 8.77
CA PRO A 52 25.59 1.82 7.81
C PRO A 52 24.61 1.57 6.63
N PRO A 53 25.03 0.94 5.53
CA PRO A 53 24.18 0.69 4.34
C PRO A 53 22.91 -0.12 4.63
N ASP A 54 22.88 -0.88 5.71
CA ASP A 54 21.76 -1.71 6.15
C ASP A 54 20.89 -1.06 7.24
N LYS A 55 21.14 0.23 7.57
CA LYS A 55 20.41 0.98 8.61
C LYS A 55 18.90 0.83 8.43
N LYS A 56 18.20 0.25 9.40
CA LYS A 56 16.74 0.10 9.41
C LYS A 56 16.03 1.45 9.56
N LEU A 57 15.61 2.02 8.43
CA LEU A 57 14.68 3.15 8.33
C LEU A 57 13.22 2.70 8.35
N SER A 58 12.36 3.46 9.04
CA SER A 58 10.91 3.40 8.95
C SER A 58 10.38 3.98 7.63
N LYS A 59 9.09 3.77 7.34
CA LYS A 59 8.47 4.30 6.11
C LYS A 59 8.52 5.83 6.04
N ILE A 60 8.31 6.52 7.16
CA ILE A 60 8.36 7.99 7.16
C ILE A 60 9.80 8.50 6.96
N GLU A 61 10.79 7.83 7.54
CA GLU A 61 12.20 8.20 7.35
C GLU A 61 12.67 8.01 5.91
N VAL A 62 12.29 6.90 5.26
CA VAL A 62 12.59 6.67 3.83
C VAL A 62 12.01 7.78 2.96
N LEU A 63 10.77 8.19 3.19
CA LEU A 63 10.15 9.27 2.41
C LEU A 63 10.85 10.61 2.64
N ARG A 64 11.15 10.96 3.89
CA ARG A 64 11.87 12.21 4.21
C ARG A 64 13.26 12.23 3.59
N LEU A 65 14.00 11.13 3.71
CA LEU A 65 15.36 11.01 3.17
C LEU A 65 15.34 11.05 1.64
N ALA A 66 14.36 10.42 0.98
CA ALA A 66 14.20 10.52 -0.47
C ALA A 66 14.03 11.96 -0.95
N ILE A 67 13.15 12.73 -0.29
CA ILE A 67 12.94 14.15 -0.61
C ILE A 67 14.25 14.93 -0.44
N CYS A 68 14.92 14.78 0.71
CA CYS A 68 16.19 15.45 0.96
C CYS A 68 17.27 15.07 -0.06
N TYR A 69 17.33 13.80 -0.46
CA TYR A 69 18.35 13.31 -1.39
C TYR A 69 18.12 13.80 -2.81
N ILE A 70 16.87 13.86 -3.28
CA ILE A 70 16.54 14.50 -4.57
C ILE A 70 16.98 15.96 -4.56
N SER A 71 16.64 16.73 -3.50
CA SER A 71 17.05 18.13 -3.40
C SER A 71 18.57 18.31 -3.35
N TYR A 72 19.27 17.44 -2.62
CA TYR A 72 20.73 17.45 -2.55
C TYR A 72 21.38 17.19 -3.92
N LEU A 73 20.92 16.17 -4.64
CA LEU A 73 21.42 15.88 -5.99
C LEU A 73 21.12 17.04 -6.96
N GLY A 74 19.96 17.69 -6.83
CA GLY A 74 19.64 18.89 -7.58
C GLY A 74 20.67 20.00 -7.37
N HIS A 75 21.02 20.28 -6.11
CA HIS A 75 22.03 21.30 -5.77
C HIS A 75 23.45 20.95 -6.23
N VAL A 76 23.83 19.67 -6.21
CA VAL A 76 25.17 19.22 -6.64
C VAL A 76 25.36 19.31 -8.16
N LEU A 77 24.27 19.24 -8.93
CA LEU A 77 24.29 19.28 -10.39
C LEU A 77 24.09 20.68 -10.98
N GLU A 78 23.83 21.68 -10.14
CA GLU A 78 23.90 23.11 -10.49
C GLU A 78 25.34 23.61 -10.49
#